data_AF-A0A961GK09-F1
#
_entry.id   AF-A0A961GK09-F1
#
_cell.length_a   1.000
_cell.length_b   1.000
_cell.length_c   1.000
_cell.angle_alpha   90.00
_cell.angle_beta   90.00
_cell.angle_gamma   90.00
#
_symmetry.space_group_name_H-M   'P 1'
#
loop_
_entity.id
_entity.type
_entity.pdbx_description
1 polymer ?
#
loop_
_entity_poly.entity_id
_entity_poly.type
_entity_poly.pdbx_seq_one_letter_code
_entity_poly.pdbx_strand_id
1 'polypeptide(L)'
;SGGLRHQLQELDENVYRAVAISRTPTLDRLMRGVSTAANYSVLWGGIAGVLAVRPGRGRQAAVQGLVAIGLTSFVANQGLKRVVTRNRPARDDAAVPIARHVRMPGSTSFPSGHSASAFAFASAVGDQLPLLSPALHATATAVAYSRVHTGVHYPGDVLAGSLLGLVVGNAVPAVTSWFARHR
;
A
#
# COMPACT_ATOMS: atom_id res chain seq x y z
N SER A 1 -26.25 1.18 -22.96
CA SER A 1 -24.83 0.75 -23.08
C SER A 1 -24.02 1.46 -22.00
N GLY A 2 -23.60 0.75 -20.95
CA GLY A 2 -22.75 1.33 -19.91
C GLY A 2 -21.35 1.58 -20.46
N GLY A 3 -20.86 2.82 -20.38
CA GLY A 3 -19.51 3.17 -20.85
C GLY A 3 -18.41 2.47 -20.05
N LEU A 4 -17.17 2.48 -20.57
CA LEU A 4 -16.00 1.80 -19.98
C LEU A 4 -15.83 2.02 -18.46
N ARG A 5 -16.11 3.24 -17.97
CA ARG A 5 -16.03 3.56 -16.53
C ARG A 5 -17.00 2.71 -15.68
N HIS A 6 -18.20 2.48 -16.18
CA HIS A 6 -19.20 1.66 -15.50
C HIS A 6 -18.74 0.21 -15.41
N GLN A 7 -18.24 -0.34 -16.53
CA GLN A 7 -17.71 -1.71 -16.58
C GLN A 7 -16.54 -1.92 -15.62
N LEU A 8 -15.63 -0.94 -15.53
CA LEU A 8 -14.52 -1.00 -14.59
C LEU A 8 -14.99 -0.95 -13.13
N GLN A 9 -16.02 -0.15 -12.82
CA GLN A 9 -16.59 -0.09 -11.48
C GLN A 9 -17.29 -1.41 -11.11
N GLU A 10 -18.09 -1.97 -12.02
CA GLU A 10 -18.74 -3.27 -11.83
C GLU A 10 -17.72 -4.38 -11.61
N LEU A 11 -16.64 -4.41 -12.40
CA LEU A 11 -15.56 -5.37 -12.21
C LEU A 11 -14.93 -5.24 -10.82
N ASP A 12 -14.62 -4.02 -10.39
CA ASP A 12 -13.98 -3.75 -9.09
C ASP A 12 -14.88 -4.19 -7.92
N GLU A 13 -16.18 -3.92 -8.01
CA GLU A 13 -17.18 -4.36 -7.03
C GLU A 13 -17.37 -5.88 -7.03
N ASN A 14 -17.40 -6.52 -8.21
CA ASN A 14 -17.54 -7.97 -8.32
C ASN A 14 -16.34 -8.72 -7.74
N VAL A 15 -15.12 -8.26 -8.03
CA VAL A 15 -13.90 -8.82 -7.45
C VAL A 15 -13.89 -8.62 -5.92
N TYR A 16 -14.27 -7.43 -5.46
CA TYR A 16 -14.41 -7.16 -4.02
C TYR A 16 -15.40 -8.12 -3.35
N ARG A 17 -16.59 -8.29 -3.91
CA ARG A 17 -17.63 -9.19 -3.37
C ARG A 17 -17.15 -10.64 -3.34
N ALA A 18 -16.47 -11.11 -4.38
CA ALA A 18 -15.91 -12.46 -4.42
C ALA A 18 -14.93 -12.69 -3.25
N VAL A 19 -14.07 -11.71 -2.93
CA VAL A 19 -13.20 -11.76 -1.76
C VAL A 19 -14.00 -11.72 -0.45
N ALA A 20 -15.01 -10.86 -0.37
CA ALA A 20 -15.83 -10.67 0.82
C ALA A 20 -16.55 -11.95 1.25
N ILE A 21 -17.16 -12.68 0.31
CA ILE A 21 -17.94 -13.89 0.60
C ILE A 21 -17.09 -15.17 0.78
N SER A 22 -15.83 -15.13 0.38
CA SER A 22 -14.91 -16.28 0.52
C SER A 22 -14.74 -16.64 2.00
N ARG A 23 -14.78 -17.93 2.36
CA ARG A 23 -14.55 -18.40 3.75
C ARG A 23 -13.13 -18.91 3.93
N THR A 24 -12.28 -18.14 4.62
CA THR A 24 -10.85 -18.46 4.77
C THR A 24 -10.33 -18.19 6.20
N PRO A 25 -10.82 -18.89 7.24
CA PRO A 25 -10.60 -18.50 8.64
C PRO A 25 -9.13 -18.31 9.06
N THR A 26 -8.22 -19.14 8.54
CA THR A 26 -6.77 -19.02 8.80
C THR A 26 -6.19 -17.76 8.17
N LEU A 27 -6.55 -17.49 6.91
CA LEU A 27 -6.12 -16.29 6.18
C LEU A 27 -6.70 -15.02 6.80
N ASP A 28 -7.93 -15.08 7.31
CA ASP A 28 -8.63 -13.95 7.92
C ASP A 28 -7.82 -13.34 9.07
N ARG A 29 -7.31 -14.19 9.98
CA ARG A 29 -6.49 -13.75 11.11
C ARG A 29 -5.16 -13.18 10.63
N LEU A 30 -4.51 -13.86 9.69
CA LEU A 30 -3.23 -13.42 9.14
C LEU A 30 -3.37 -12.04 8.47
N MET A 31 -4.34 -11.87 7.57
CA MET A 31 -4.56 -10.62 6.84
C MET A 31 -4.99 -9.48 7.75
N ARG A 32 -5.78 -9.75 8.79
CA ARG A 32 -6.09 -8.75 9.82
C ARG A 32 -4.82 -8.31 10.56
N GLY A 33 -3.94 -9.25 10.91
CA GLY A 33 -2.65 -8.97 11.53
C GLY A 33 -1.75 -8.11 10.63
N VAL A 34 -1.59 -8.50 9.36
CA VAL A 34 -0.83 -7.75 8.34
C VAL A 34 -1.38 -6.33 8.19
N SER A 35 -2.70 -6.19 8.05
CA SER A 35 -3.38 -4.89 7.93
C SER A 35 -3.15 -4.00 9.15
N THR A 36 -3.11 -4.60 10.36
CA THR A 36 -2.87 -3.89 11.62
C THR A 36 -1.41 -3.44 11.74
N ALA A 37 -0.45 -4.31 11.42
CA ALA A 37 0.98 -4.00 11.45
C ALA A 37 1.36 -2.88 10.46
N ALA A 38 0.66 -2.80 9.33
CA ALA A 38 0.88 -1.76 8.33
C ALA A 38 0.28 -0.39 8.72
N ASN A 39 -0.51 -0.30 9.80
CA ASN A 39 -1.09 0.98 10.24
C ASN A 39 0.01 1.98 10.60
N TYR A 40 -0.20 3.23 10.19
CA TYR A 40 0.73 4.33 10.44
C TYR A 40 2.17 4.06 9.96
N SER A 41 2.33 3.12 9.01
CA SER A 41 3.63 2.66 8.52
C SER A 41 4.54 2.06 9.62
N VAL A 42 3.98 1.55 10.72
CA VAL A 42 4.75 0.95 11.82
C VAL A 42 5.63 -0.20 11.34
N LEU A 43 5.07 -1.12 10.51
CA LEU A 43 5.83 -2.19 9.89
C LEU A 43 7.08 -1.68 9.16
N TRP A 44 6.91 -0.68 8.30
CA TRP A 44 7.99 -0.12 7.49
C TRP A 44 9.01 0.66 8.33
N GLY A 45 8.54 1.39 9.34
CA GLY A 45 9.40 2.06 10.33
C GLY A 45 10.25 1.06 11.11
N GLY A 46 9.71 -0.09 11.49
CA GLY A 46 10.45 -1.18 12.13
C GLY A 46 11.54 -1.74 11.22
N ILE A 47 11.21 -2.05 9.96
CA ILE A 47 12.19 -2.52 8.97
C ILE A 47 13.29 -1.47 8.75
N ALA A 48 12.91 -0.19 8.60
CA ALA A 48 13.86 0.91 8.46
C ALA A 48 14.78 1.03 9.69
N GLY A 49 14.24 0.87 10.91
CA GLY A 49 15.00 0.87 12.14
C GLY A 49 16.07 -0.22 12.18
N VAL A 50 15.71 -1.45 11.80
CA VAL A 50 16.65 -2.57 11.69
C VAL A 50 17.75 -2.29 10.66
N LEU A 51 17.38 -1.79 9.47
CA LEU A 51 18.33 -1.46 8.41
C LEU A 51 19.28 -0.31 8.81
N ALA A 52 18.84 0.59 9.70
CA ALA A 52 19.60 1.76 10.13
C ALA A 52 20.59 1.51 11.27
N VAL A 53 20.61 0.30 11.87
CA VAL A 53 21.48 -0.03 13.03
C VAL A 53 22.97 0.17 12.73
N ARG A 54 23.41 -0.13 11.50
CA ARG A 54 24.80 0.03 11.09
C ARG A 54 24.93 1.10 9.99
N PRO A 55 26.00 1.92 10.02
CA PRO A 55 26.34 2.80 8.91
C PRO A 55 26.52 2.01 7.60
N GLY A 56 26.23 2.66 6.47
CA GLY A 56 26.38 2.09 5.12
C GLY A 56 25.08 2.02 4.33
N ARG A 57 25.02 1.06 3.39
CA ARG A 57 23.90 0.93 2.44
C ARG A 57 22.55 0.69 3.12
N GLY A 58 22.52 -0.05 4.23
CA GLY A 58 21.30 -0.30 5.01
C GLY A 58 20.65 1.00 5.53
N ARG A 59 21.46 1.86 6.16
CA ARG A 59 20.99 3.16 6.65
C ARG A 59 20.53 4.09 5.53
N GLN A 60 21.24 4.09 4.39
CA GLN A 60 20.81 4.85 3.20
C GLN A 60 19.47 4.36 2.66
N ALA A 61 19.31 3.03 2.54
CA ALA A 61 18.06 2.41 2.12
C ALA A 61 16.91 2.76 3.07
N ALA A 62 17.13 2.72 4.38
CA ALA A 62 16.14 3.11 5.39
C ALA A 62 15.68 4.56 5.21
N VAL A 63 16.62 5.49 5.03
CA VAL A 63 16.30 6.92 4.81
C VAL A 63 15.50 7.09 3.52
N GLN A 64 15.96 6.52 2.41
CA GLN A 64 15.26 6.61 1.12
C GLN A 64 13.85 6.00 1.19
N GLY A 65 13.70 4.85 1.85
CA GLY A 65 12.40 4.21 2.08
C GLY A 65 11.43 5.09 2.86
N LEU A 66 11.89 5.73 3.95
CA LEU A 66 11.06 6.64 4.74
C LEU A 66 10.72 7.93 3.97
N VAL A 67 11.66 8.49 3.21
CA VAL A 67 11.40 9.63 2.32
C VAL A 67 10.36 9.26 1.26
N ALA A 68 10.46 8.08 0.66
CA ALA A 68 9.50 7.59 -0.33
C ALA A 68 8.09 7.43 0.27
N ILE A 69 7.96 6.89 1.48
CA ILE A 69 6.68 6.85 2.21
C ILE A 69 6.11 8.25 2.42
N GLY A 70 6.94 9.19 2.90
CA GLY A 70 6.53 10.56 3.17
C GLY A 70 6.02 11.28 1.91
N LEU A 71 6.79 11.21 0.82
CA LEU A 71 6.43 11.81 -0.47
C LEU A 71 5.17 11.17 -1.06
N THR A 72 5.07 9.84 -1.03
CA THR A 72 3.89 9.11 -1.50
C THR A 72 2.65 9.50 -0.70
N SER A 73 2.78 9.59 0.64
CA SER A 73 1.69 10.01 1.52
C SER A 73 1.25 11.44 1.24
N PHE A 74 2.19 12.34 0.97
CA PHE A 74 1.88 13.72 0.58
C PHE A 74 1.10 13.75 -0.73
N VAL A 75 1.60 13.11 -1.80
CA VAL A 75 0.95 13.07 -3.11
C VAL A 75 -0.45 12.44 -3.03
N ALA A 76 -0.57 11.30 -2.32
CA ALA A 76 -1.85 10.62 -2.16
C ALA A 76 -2.89 11.48 -1.41
N ASN A 77 -2.52 12.05 -0.26
CA ASN A 77 -3.48 12.75 0.61
C ASN A 77 -3.76 14.19 0.18
N GLN A 78 -2.74 14.92 -0.30
CA GLN A 78 -2.88 16.32 -0.66
C GLN A 78 -3.22 16.52 -2.14
N GLY A 79 -2.87 15.56 -3.00
CA GLY A 79 -3.24 15.54 -4.42
C GLY A 79 -4.48 14.70 -4.67
N LEU A 80 -4.30 13.38 -4.80
CA LEU A 80 -5.34 12.50 -5.36
C LEU A 80 -6.61 12.44 -4.52
N LYS A 81 -6.52 12.32 -3.19
CA LYS A 81 -7.70 12.21 -2.32
C LYS A 81 -8.58 13.46 -2.31
N ARG A 82 -8.03 14.62 -2.67
CA ARG A 82 -8.79 15.87 -2.79
C ARG A 82 -9.52 15.99 -4.13
N VAL A 83 -9.03 15.29 -5.15
CA VAL A 83 -9.58 15.32 -6.51
C VAL A 83 -10.57 14.17 -6.73
N VAL A 84 -10.30 12.99 -6.16
CA VAL A 84 -11.11 11.78 -6.35
C VAL A 84 -11.77 11.40 -5.04
N THR A 85 -13.05 11.74 -4.92
CA THR A 85 -13.91 11.32 -3.81
C THR A 85 -14.57 10.00 -4.14
N ARG A 86 -13.97 8.90 -3.65
CA ARG A 86 -14.56 7.56 -3.74
C ARG A 86 -14.97 7.09 -2.34
N ASN A 87 -16.22 6.63 -2.23
CA ASN A 87 -16.73 6.00 -1.01
C ASN A 87 -16.05 4.65 -0.80
N ARG A 88 -15.83 4.28 0.46
CA ARG A 88 -15.29 2.96 0.82
C ARG A 88 -16.33 1.88 0.56
N PRO A 89 -15.90 0.62 0.40
CA PRO A 89 -16.83 -0.49 0.33
C PRO A 89 -17.72 -0.56 1.58
N ALA A 90 -19.02 -0.76 1.37
CA ALA A 90 -19.96 -1.08 2.43
C ALA A 90 -19.72 -2.53 2.87
N ARG A 91 -18.74 -2.72 3.75
CA ARG A 91 -18.28 -4.07 4.14
C ARG A 91 -19.35 -4.93 4.79
N ASP A 92 -20.31 -4.30 5.47
CA ASP A 92 -21.38 -4.99 6.17
C ASP A 92 -22.41 -5.50 5.14
N ASP A 93 -22.77 -4.68 4.15
CA ASP A 93 -23.64 -5.07 3.02
C ASP A 93 -23.01 -6.18 2.15
N ALA A 94 -21.67 -6.17 2.03
CA ALA A 94 -20.92 -7.19 1.31
C ALA A 94 -20.68 -8.48 2.12
N ALA A 95 -21.25 -8.58 3.33
CA ALA A 95 -21.13 -9.73 4.22
C ALA A 95 -19.67 -10.09 4.58
N VAL A 96 -18.78 -9.10 4.68
CA VAL A 96 -17.40 -9.32 5.12
C VAL A 96 -17.41 -9.85 6.57
N PRO A 97 -16.82 -11.03 6.85
CA PRO A 97 -16.80 -11.59 8.19
C PRO A 97 -16.23 -10.64 9.25
N ILE A 98 -16.89 -10.53 10.41
CA ILE A 98 -16.47 -9.67 11.53
C ILE A 98 -15.03 -9.97 11.96
N ALA A 99 -14.59 -11.23 11.87
CA ALA A 99 -13.23 -11.64 12.19
C ALA A 99 -12.15 -10.89 11.37
N ARG A 100 -12.49 -10.40 10.17
CA ARG A 100 -11.61 -9.62 9.28
C ARG A 100 -11.59 -8.13 9.57
N HIS A 101 -12.52 -7.62 10.38
CA HIS A 101 -12.72 -6.19 10.51
C HIS A 101 -11.51 -5.51 11.15
N VAL A 102 -11.06 -4.44 10.51
CA VAL A 102 -10.15 -3.43 11.06
C VAL A 102 -10.90 -2.11 11.20
N ARG A 103 -10.31 -1.12 11.90
CA ARG A 103 -10.92 0.21 11.98
C ARG A 103 -11.10 0.80 10.58
N MET A 104 -12.33 1.19 10.25
CA MET A 104 -12.65 1.87 9.00
C MET A 104 -11.97 3.25 8.99
N PRO A 105 -11.14 3.59 7.98
CA PRO A 105 -10.53 4.92 7.94
C PRO A 105 -11.57 6.00 7.58
N GLY A 106 -11.50 7.16 8.24
CA GLY A 106 -12.43 8.27 8.01
C GLY A 106 -12.17 9.12 6.74
N SER A 107 -11.11 8.83 5.99
CA SER A 107 -10.82 9.48 4.70
C SER A 107 -11.36 8.69 3.52
N THR A 108 -11.45 9.33 2.34
CA THR A 108 -11.85 8.71 1.05
C THR A 108 -11.06 7.45 0.74
N SER A 109 -11.65 6.54 -0.04
CA SER A 109 -11.07 5.23 -0.35
C SER A 109 -9.91 5.30 -1.35
N PHE A 110 -9.93 6.23 -2.30
CA PHE A 110 -8.98 6.26 -3.40
C PHE A 110 -7.88 7.33 -3.24
N PRO A 111 -6.60 7.00 -3.50
CA PRO A 111 -6.03 5.65 -3.57
C PRO A 111 -5.80 5.08 -2.15
N SER A 112 -5.46 3.80 -2.07
CA SER A 112 -5.09 3.16 -0.80
C SER A 112 -3.72 3.63 -0.30
N GLY A 113 -3.71 4.35 0.83
CA GLY A 113 -2.47 4.85 1.45
C GLY A 113 -1.56 3.73 1.96
N HIS A 114 -2.11 2.67 2.57
CA HIS A 114 -1.30 1.53 3.03
C HIS A 114 -0.55 0.85 1.89
N SER A 115 -1.25 0.61 0.77
CA SER A 115 -0.64 0.00 -0.42
C SER A 115 0.37 0.95 -1.06
N ALA A 116 0.08 2.25 -1.14
CA ALA A 116 1.02 3.22 -1.68
C ALA A 116 2.31 3.30 -0.85
N SER A 117 2.22 3.44 0.47
CA SER A 117 3.40 3.46 1.34
C SER A 117 4.19 2.15 1.29
N ALA A 118 3.48 1.01 1.19
CA ALA A 118 4.12 -0.31 1.11
C ALA A 118 5.00 -0.48 -0.12
N PHE A 119 4.46 -0.18 -1.30
CA PHE A 119 5.21 -0.28 -2.54
C PHE A 119 6.28 0.81 -2.66
N ALA A 120 6.04 2.02 -2.13
CA ALA A 120 7.05 3.07 -2.08
C ALA A 120 8.29 2.65 -1.29
N PHE A 121 8.09 2.08 -0.10
CA PHE A 121 9.18 1.59 0.73
C PHE A 121 9.91 0.42 0.08
N ALA A 122 9.15 -0.57 -0.42
CA ALA A 122 9.73 -1.76 -1.04
C ALA A 122 10.60 -1.43 -2.26
N SER A 123 10.15 -0.51 -3.12
CA SER A 123 10.93 -0.09 -4.29
C SER A 123 12.16 0.73 -3.91
N ALA A 124 12.03 1.72 -3.02
CA ALA A 124 13.16 2.56 -2.62
C ALA A 124 14.26 1.77 -1.88
N VAL A 125 13.88 0.85 -0.99
CA VAL A 125 14.84 -0.03 -0.31
C VAL A 125 15.41 -1.08 -1.26
N GLY A 126 14.57 -1.63 -2.14
CA GLY A 126 14.97 -2.65 -3.11
C GLY A 126 16.04 -2.16 -4.10
N ASP A 127 16.01 -0.87 -4.48
CA ASP A 127 17.07 -0.26 -5.30
C ASP A 127 18.45 -0.32 -4.61
N GLN A 128 18.50 -0.01 -3.32
CA GLN A 128 19.76 0.00 -2.56
C GLN A 128 20.20 -1.40 -2.13
N LEU A 129 19.24 -2.29 -1.85
CA LEU A 129 19.42 -3.65 -1.36
C LEU A 129 18.63 -4.65 -2.24
N PRO A 130 19.11 -4.96 -3.46
CA PRO A 130 18.38 -5.79 -4.43
C PRO A 130 17.98 -7.17 -3.92
N LEU A 131 18.81 -7.77 -3.06
CA LEU A 131 18.53 -9.08 -2.45
C LEU A 131 17.28 -9.07 -1.54
N LEU A 132 16.91 -7.92 -0.98
CA LEU A 132 15.69 -7.79 -0.16
C LEU A 132 14.45 -7.45 -0.99
N SER A 133 14.61 -7.03 -2.24
CA SER A 133 13.53 -6.52 -3.08
C SER A 133 12.36 -7.52 -3.24
N PRO A 134 12.59 -8.82 -3.55
CA PRO A 134 11.48 -9.77 -3.69
C PRO A 134 10.67 -9.94 -2.40
N ALA A 135 11.35 -10.05 -1.26
CA ALA A 135 10.70 -10.22 0.05
C ALA A 135 9.90 -8.97 0.45
N LEU A 136 10.42 -7.77 0.16
CA LEU A 136 9.73 -6.51 0.45
C LEU A 136 8.50 -6.34 -0.45
N HIS A 137 8.58 -6.65 -1.74
CA HIS A 137 7.44 -6.56 -2.65
C HIS A 137 6.38 -7.64 -2.36
N ALA A 138 6.79 -8.85 -1.94
CA ALA A 138 5.85 -9.86 -1.45
C ALA A 138 5.11 -9.35 -0.19
N THR A 139 5.84 -8.74 0.74
CA THR A 139 5.25 -8.12 1.94
C THR A 139 4.30 -6.98 1.57
N ALA A 140 4.69 -6.11 0.62
CA ALA A 140 3.86 -5.02 0.15
C ALA A 140 2.57 -5.51 -0.54
N THR A 141 2.67 -6.60 -1.29
CA THR A 141 1.53 -7.28 -1.92
C THR A 141 0.58 -7.84 -0.86
N ALA A 142 1.11 -8.48 0.20
CA ALA A 142 0.30 -8.95 1.32
C ALA A 142 -0.42 -7.80 2.03
N VAL A 143 0.26 -6.66 2.24
CA VAL A 143 -0.36 -5.45 2.80
C VAL A 143 -1.47 -4.93 1.88
N ALA A 144 -1.23 -4.81 0.57
CA ALA A 144 -2.24 -4.36 -0.39
C ALA A 144 -3.46 -5.27 -0.40
N TYR A 145 -3.27 -6.59 -0.51
CA TYR A 145 -4.35 -7.56 -0.47
C TYR A 145 -5.12 -7.52 0.85
N SER A 146 -4.42 -7.35 1.99
CA SER A 146 -5.07 -7.26 3.30
C SER A 146 -6.11 -6.13 3.37
N ARG A 147 -5.96 -5.05 2.61
CA ARG A 147 -6.91 -3.93 2.59
C ARG A 147 -8.20 -4.26 1.87
N VAL A 148 -8.13 -5.08 0.82
CA VAL A 148 -9.31 -5.63 0.14
C VAL A 148 -9.96 -6.68 1.04
N HIS A 149 -9.15 -7.59 1.56
CA HIS A 149 -9.60 -8.70 2.41
C HIS A 149 -10.32 -8.23 3.69
N THR A 150 -9.82 -7.17 4.33
CA THR A 150 -10.43 -6.59 5.55
C THR A 150 -11.63 -5.66 5.26
N GLY A 151 -12.00 -5.51 3.98
CA GLY A 151 -13.22 -4.83 3.58
C GLY A 151 -13.11 -3.30 3.50
N VAL A 152 -11.92 -2.72 3.55
CA VAL A 152 -11.73 -1.26 3.71
C VAL A 152 -11.37 -0.53 2.41
N HIS A 153 -11.02 -1.27 1.36
CA HIS A 153 -10.69 -0.73 0.04
C HIS A 153 -11.15 -1.67 -1.09
N TYR A 154 -11.44 -1.09 -2.24
CA TYR A 154 -11.64 -1.86 -3.47
C TYR A 154 -10.30 -2.27 -4.11
N PRO A 155 -10.25 -3.35 -4.91
CA PRO A 155 -9.09 -3.72 -5.72
C PRO A 155 -8.47 -2.55 -6.52
N GLY A 156 -9.30 -1.71 -7.14
CA GLY A 156 -8.84 -0.53 -7.88
C GLY A 156 -8.11 0.50 -7.00
N ASP A 157 -8.55 0.67 -5.75
CA ASP A 157 -7.90 1.59 -4.81
C ASP A 157 -6.48 1.12 -4.45
N VAL A 158 -6.30 -0.20 -4.28
CA VAL A 158 -5.00 -0.79 -3.94
C VAL A 158 -4.10 -0.89 -5.17
N LEU A 159 -4.62 -1.14 -6.36
CA LEU A 159 -3.82 -1.10 -7.59
C LEU A 159 -3.28 0.32 -7.84
N ALA A 160 -4.13 1.34 -7.77
CA ALA A 160 -3.70 2.73 -7.93
C ALA A 160 -2.72 3.17 -6.85
N GLY A 161 -2.94 2.76 -5.59
CA GLY A 161 -2.00 2.97 -4.51
C GLY A 161 -0.64 2.35 -4.80
N SER A 162 -0.62 1.07 -5.20
CA SER A 162 0.60 0.33 -5.49
C SER A 162 1.39 0.97 -6.63
N LEU A 163 0.72 1.37 -7.72
CA LEU A 163 1.33 2.07 -8.85
C LEU A 163 1.95 3.40 -8.43
N LEU A 164 1.23 4.21 -7.64
CA LEU A 164 1.78 5.46 -7.10
C LEU A 164 3.04 5.19 -6.26
N GLY A 165 2.98 4.18 -5.39
CA GLY A 165 4.10 3.76 -4.56
C GLY A 165 5.31 3.33 -5.38
N LEU A 166 5.12 2.47 -6.39
CA LEU A 166 6.18 2.06 -7.32
C LEU A 166 6.84 3.27 -8.00
N VAL A 167 6.05 4.21 -8.53
CA VAL A 167 6.57 5.40 -9.22
C VAL A 167 7.42 6.25 -8.27
N VAL A 168 6.87 6.60 -7.11
CA VAL A 168 7.57 7.46 -6.15
C VAL A 168 8.81 6.76 -5.56
N GLY A 169 8.68 5.47 -5.22
CA GLY A 169 9.74 4.68 -4.63
C GLY A 169 10.94 4.51 -5.55
N ASN A 170 10.74 4.38 -6.87
CA ASN A 170 11.84 4.33 -7.83
C ASN A 170 12.43 5.73 -8.13
N ALA A 171 11.63 6.80 -8.01
CA ALA A 171 12.11 8.16 -8.26
C ALA A 171 13.05 8.67 -7.16
N VAL A 172 12.83 8.31 -5.90
CA VAL A 172 13.63 8.82 -4.76
C VAL A 172 15.12 8.44 -4.88
N PRO A 173 15.51 7.16 -5.06
CA PRO A 173 16.91 6.79 -5.23
C PRO A 173 17.51 7.43 -6.49
N ALA A 174 16.75 7.48 -7.59
CA ALA A 174 17.21 8.07 -8.86
C ALA A 174 17.64 9.54 -8.68
N VAL A 175 16.83 10.36 -7.99
CA VAL A 175 17.16 11.76 -7.69
C VAL A 175 18.39 11.88 -6.80
N THR A 176 18.49 11.08 -5.74
CA THR A 176 19.67 11.14 -4.85
C THR A 176 20.96 10.75 -5.57
N SER A 177 20.90 9.75 -6.44
CA SER A 177 22.04 9.30 -7.23
C SER A 177 22.44 10.33 -8.30
N TRP A 178 21.47 11.06 -8.86
CA TRP A 178 21.73 12.13 -9.83
C TRP A 178 22.53 13.26 -9.20
N PHE A 179 22.13 13.75 -8.02
CA PHE A 179 22.88 14.80 -7.31
C PHE A 179 24.28 14.34 -6.90
N ALA A 180 24.44 13.07 -6.52
CA ALA A 180 25.76 12.53 -6.17
C ALA A 180 26.72 12.46 -7.37
N ARG A 181 26.21 12.27 -8.59
CA ARG A 181 27.02 12.21 -9.82
C ARG A 181 27.41 13.60 -10.39
N HIS A 182 26.72 14.65 -9.99
CA HIS A 182 26.92 16.02 -10.50
C HIS A 182 27.47 16.99 -9.43
N ARG A 183 28.07 16.44 -8.38
CA ARG A 183 28.89 17.15 -7.40
C ARG A 183 30.34 16.79 -7.63
#